data_AF-A0A5T5CDK8-F1
#
_entry.id   AF-A0A5T5CDK8-F1
#
_cell.length_a   1.000
_cell.length_b   1.000
_cell.length_c   1.000
_cell.angle_alpha   90.00
_cell.angle_beta   90.00
_cell.angle_gamma   90.00
#
_symmetry.space_group_name_H-M   'P 1'
#
loop_
_entity.id
_entity.type
_entity.pdbx_description
1 polymer ?
#
loop_
_entity_poly.entity_id
_entity_poly.type
_entity_poly.pdbx_seq_one_letter_code
_entity_poly.pdbx_strand_id
1 'polypeptide(L)'
;MKIAFIGEAVSGFGGMETVISNVIHTFENNSPKINCEMFFFCRNDKMDKAWLKEIKYAQSFSNIKLSFLRRAKHVYNFSQWLKETSPNIVICIDVISRLYA
;
A
#
# COMPACT_ATOMS: atom_id res chain seq x y z
N MET A 1 13.39 -11.03 -4.36
CA MET A 1 11.92 -11.02 -4.55
C MET A 1 11.37 -9.70 -4.02
N LYS A 2 10.29 -9.16 -4.60
CA LYS A 2 9.62 -7.94 -4.12
C LYS A 2 8.13 -8.18 -3.84
N ILE A 3 7.67 -7.78 -2.67
CA ILE A 3 6.26 -7.84 -2.25
C ILE A 3 5.71 -6.41 -2.14
N ALA A 4 4.55 -6.16 -2.73
CA ALA A 4 3.78 -4.94 -2.53
C ALA A 4 2.61 -5.20 -1.57
N PHE A 5 2.52 -4.44 -0.49
CA PHE A 5 1.34 -4.44 0.40
C PHE A 5 0.47 -3.23 0.05
N ILE A 6 -0.80 -3.46 -0.26
CA ILE A 6 -1.68 -2.38 -0.75
C ILE A 6 -2.99 -2.31 0.02
N GLY A 7 -3.50 -1.10 0.23
CA GLY A 7 -4.71 -0.84 1.01
C GLY A 7 -5.25 0.58 0.85
N GLU A 8 -6.52 0.82 1.21
CA GLU A 8 -7.01 2.16 1.49
C GLU A 8 -6.29 2.76 2.70
N ALA A 9 -6.31 4.09 2.78
CA ALA A 9 -5.68 4.81 3.87
C ALA A 9 -6.29 4.44 5.24
N VAL A 10 -5.43 4.06 6.18
CA VAL A 10 -5.76 3.69 7.57
C VAL A 10 -5.58 4.86 8.53
N SER A 11 -5.83 4.66 9.82
CA SER A 11 -5.57 5.69 10.84
C SER A 11 -4.06 5.88 11.07
N GLY A 12 -3.29 4.79 11.03
CA GLY A 12 -1.87 4.77 11.39
C GLY A 12 -1.62 4.33 12.84
N PHE A 13 -2.69 4.03 13.59
CA PHE A 13 -2.63 3.56 14.96
C PHE A 13 -3.64 2.41 15.13
N GLY A 14 -3.15 1.18 15.03
CA GLY A 14 -4.00 0.01 15.14
C GLY A 14 -3.23 -1.32 15.14
N GLY A 15 -3.98 -2.38 15.44
CA GLY A 15 -3.42 -3.74 15.44
C GLY A 15 -3.02 -4.18 14.04
N MET A 16 -3.74 -3.74 13.01
CA MET A 16 -3.42 -4.06 11.61
C MET A 16 -2.08 -3.45 11.20
N GLU A 17 -1.85 -2.17 11.50
CA GLU A 17 -0.60 -1.46 11.24
C GLU A 17 0.58 -2.14 11.93
N THR A 18 0.40 -2.53 13.20
CA THR A 18 1.42 -3.28 13.97
C THR A 18 1.77 -4.61 13.32
N VAL A 19 0.76 -5.37 12.86
CA VAL A 19 1.01 -6.66 12.21
C VAL A 19 1.71 -6.46 10.87
N ILE A 20 1.27 -5.50 10.05
CA ILE A 20 1.85 -5.25 8.73
C ILE A 20 3.31 -4.83 8.86
N SER A 21 3.64 -3.89 9.76
CA SER A 21 5.02 -3.43 9.95
C SER A 21 5.92 -4.57 10.42
N ASN A 22 5.49 -5.36 11.41
CA ASN A 22 6.24 -6.51 11.91
C ASN A 22 6.51 -7.56 10.81
N VAL A 23 5.50 -7.84 9.97
CA VAL A 23 5.63 -8.78 8.85
C VAL A 23 6.61 -8.25 7.80
N ILE A 24 6.50 -6.98 7.42
CA ILE A 24 7.42 -6.33 6.48
C ILE A 24 8.85 -6.39 6.99
N HIS A 25 9.11 -5.96 8.23
CA HIS A 25 10.46 -6.00 8.81
C HIS A 25 11.01 -7.43 8.89
N THR A 26 10.16 -8.41 9.19
CA THR A 26 10.57 -9.82 9.17
C THR A 26 10.97 -10.28 7.77
N PHE A 27 10.22 -9.90 6.73
CA PHE A 27 10.57 -10.21 5.34
C PHE A 27 11.88 -9.54 4.89
N GLU A 28 12.10 -8.29 5.29
CA GLU A 28 13.30 -7.54 4.91
C GLU A 28 14.56 -7.98 5.66
N ASN A 29 14.41 -8.54 6.86
CA ASN A 29 15.51 -9.06 7.66
C ASN A 29 15.81 -10.56 7.41
N ASN A 30 14.96 -11.26 6.64
CA ASN A 30 15.21 -12.65 6.27
C ASN A 30 16.37 -12.79 5.27
N SER A 31 16.97 -13.99 5.23
CA SER A 31 17.97 -14.37 4.22
C SER A 31 17.40 -15.50 3.34
N PRO A 32 17.20 -15.28 2.03
CA PRO A 32 17.50 -14.07 1.27
C PRO A 32 16.52 -12.91 1.56
N LYS A 33 17.02 -11.67 1.46
CA LYS A 33 16.23 -10.45 1.69
C LYS A 33 15.07 -10.35 0.71
N ILE A 34 13.86 -10.12 1.23
CA ILE A 34 12.65 -9.87 0.46
C ILE A 34 12.29 -8.40 0.61
N ASN A 35 12.39 -7.63 -0.47
CA ASN A 35 12.10 -6.20 -0.44
C ASN A 35 10.59 -5.97 -0.36
N CYS A 36 10.14 -5.09 0.54
CA CYS A 36 8.73 -4.79 0.73
C CYS A 36 8.46 -3.31 0.45
N GLU A 37 7.37 -3.00 -0.25
CA GLU A 37 6.91 -1.64 -0.46
C GLU A 37 5.40 -1.56 -0.22
N MET A 38 4.91 -0.42 0.28
CA MET A 38 3.48 -0.19 0.47
C MET A 38 2.89 0.77 -0.58
N PHE A 39 1.61 0.57 -0.94
CA PHE A 39 0.87 1.51 -1.77
C PHE A 39 -0.51 1.80 -1.17
N PHE A 40 -0.81 3.07 -0.90
CA PHE A 40 -2.08 3.46 -0.29
C PHE A 40 -3.03 4.20 -1.25
N PHE A 41 -4.31 3.87 -1.18
CA PHE A 41 -5.40 4.61 -1.84
C PHE A 41 -6.00 5.62 -0.86
N CYS A 42 -5.74 6.91 -1.09
CA CYS A 42 -6.00 7.97 -0.12
C CYS A 42 -7.09 8.95 -0.63
N ARG A 43 -8.01 9.32 0.27
CA ARG A 43 -8.95 10.44 0.03
C ARG A 43 -8.44 11.78 0.55
N ASN A 44 -7.53 11.74 1.52
CA ASN A 44 -6.83 12.84 2.17
C ASN A 44 -5.53 12.30 2.77
N ASP A 45 -4.69 13.17 3.34
CA ASP A 45 -3.41 12.77 3.94
C ASP A 45 -3.43 12.78 5.48
N LYS A 46 -4.51 12.28 6.09
CA LYS A 46 -4.65 12.25 7.56
C LYS A 46 -4.06 11.02 8.24
N MET A 47 -3.65 10.01 7.46
CA MET A 47 -3.03 8.79 8.01
C MET A 47 -1.73 9.16 8.71
N ASP A 48 -1.56 8.75 9.97
CA ASP A 48 -0.29 8.91 10.65
C ASP A 48 0.79 8.01 10.02
N LYS A 49 2.01 8.54 9.88
CA LYS A 49 3.11 7.88 9.17
C LYS A 49 4.16 7.27 10.11
N ALA A 50 4.01 7.38 11.43
CA ALA A 50 4.99 6.89 12.38
C ALA A 50 5.18 5.37 12.28
N TRP A 51 4.11 4.63 12.00
CA TRP A 51 4.17 3.17 11.81
C TRP A 51 4.84 2.73 10.50
N LEU A 52 5.03 3.66 9.55
CA LEU A 52 5.74 3.43 8.28
C LEU A 52 7.22 3.79 8.37
N LYS A 53 7.74 4.03 9.57
CA LYS A 53 9.17 4.30 9.76
C LYS A 53 9.98 3.13 9.21
N GLU A 54 10.93 3.44 8.31
CA GLU A 54 11.75 2.45 7.58
C GLU A 54 11.02 1.59 6.55
N ILE A 55 9.72 1.82 6.31
CA ILE A 55 8.94 1.13 5.27
C ILE A 55 8.79 2.08 4.07
N LYS A 56 9.25 1.64 2.90
CA LYS A 56 9.05 2.41 1.67
C LYS A 56 7.58 2.37 1.26
N TYR A 57 6.97 3.53 0.99
CA TYR A 57 5.58 3.61 0.56
C TYR A 57 5.32 4.68 -0.51
N ALA A 58 4.25 4.49 -1.26
CA ALA A 58 3.69 5.46 -2.19
C ALA A 58 2.17 5.60 -1.99
N GLN A 59 1.57 6.66 -2.55
CA GLN A 59 0.16 6.97 -2.35
C GLN A 59 -0.52 7.44 -3.63
N SER A 60 -1.80 7.08 -3.78
CA SER A 60 -2.69 7.57 -4.83
C SER A 60 -3.79 8.43 -4.19
N PHE A 61 -3.76 9.73 -4.43
CA PHE A 61 -4.76 10.66 -3.90
C PHE A 61 -5.91 10.90 -4.87
N SER A 62 -7.15 10.73 -4.40
CA SER A 62 -8.35 11.11 -5.13
C SER A 62 -9.51 11.40 -4.20
N ASN A 63 -10.00 12.63 -4.20
CA ASN A 63 -11.21 13.03 -3.47
C ASN A 63 -12.42 13.27 -4.39
N ILE A 64 -12.40 12.69 -5.60
CA ILE A 64 -13.55 12.75 -6.51
C ILE A 64 -14.77 12.11 -5.80
N LYS A 65 -15.88 12.86 -5.74
CA LYS A 65 -17.09 12.43 -5.02
C LYS A 65 -17.72 11.20 -5.65
N LEU A 66 -17.77 11.16 -6.99
CA LEU A 66 -18.28 10.02 -7.74
C LEU A 66 -17.30 8.86 -7.64
N SER A 67 -17.72 7.78 -6.97
CA SER A 67 -16.85 6.65 -6.62
C SER A 67 -16.26 5.94 -7.84
N PHE A 68 -17.00 5.87 -8.96
CA PHE A 68 -16.52 5.29 -10.22
C PHE A 68 -15.25 5.99 -10.73
N LEU A 69 -15.28 7.31 -10.85
CA LEU A 69 -14.13 8.11 -11.30
C LEU A 69 -12.99 8.08 -10.29
N ARG A 70 -13.31 8.06 -8.99
CA ARG A 70 -12.30 7.91 -7.94
C ARG A 70 -11.53 6.59 -8.09
N ARG A 71 -12.25 5.48 -8.26
CA ARG A 71 -11.65 4.16 -8.50
C ARG A 71 -10.84 4.11 -9.79
N ALA A 72 -11.35 4.67 -10.88
CA ALA A 72 -10.61 4.73 -12.15
C ALA A 72 -9.26 5.46 -12.00
N LYS A 73 -9.23 6.58 -11.27
CA LYS A 73 -7.97 7.29 -10.96
C LYS A 73 -7.03 6.45 -10.08
N HIS A 74 -7.56 5.72 -9.09
CA HIS A 74 -6.76 4.85 -8.23
C HIS A 74 -6.11 3.71 -9.02
N VAL A 75 -6.87 3.03 -9.89
CA VAL A 75 -6.37 1.98 -10.79
C VAL A 75 -5.29 2.54 -11.72
N TYR A 76 -5.52 3.70 -12.34
CA TYR A 76 -4.53 4.33 -13.21
C TYR A 76 -3.20 4.62 -12.48
N ASN A 77 -3.28 5.26 -11.32
CA ASN A 77 -2.08 5.61 -10.54
C ASN A 77 -1.33 4.35 -10.05
N PHE A 78 -2.05 3.33 -9.61
CA PHE A 78 -1.45 2.06 -9.18
C PHE A 78 -0.80 1.32 -10.35
N SER A 79 -1.44 1.33 -11.53
CA SER A 79 -0.86 0.76 -12.76
C SER A 79 0.49 1.42 -13.13
N GLN A 80 0.63 2.74 -12.98
CA GLN A 80 1.92 3.41 -13.21
C GLN A 80 2.96 2.98 -12.17
N TRP A 81 2.59 2.94 -10.90
CA TRP A 81 3.48 2.48 -9.84
C TRP A 81 3.93 1.02 -10.01
N LEU A 82 3.05 0.14 -10.51
CA LEU A 82 3.40 -1.24 -10.83
C LEU A 82 4.45 -1.33 -11.95
N LYS A 83 4.40 -0.46 -12.96
CA LYS A 83 5.42 -0.42 -14.04
C LYS A 83 6.78 -0.02 -13.50
N GLU A 84 6.83 0.95 -12.59
CA GLU A 84 8.06 1.43 -11.98
C GLU A 84 8.63 0.42 -10.97
N THR A 85 7.76 -0.18 -10.16
CA THR A 85 8.17 -0.99 -9.01
C THR A 85 8.35 -2.46 -9.35
N SER A 86 7.57 -2.97 -10.32
CA SER A 86 7.55 -4.36 -10.77
C SER A 86 7.57 -5.40 -9.62
N PRO A 87 6.58 -5.36 -8.70
CA PRO A 87 6.50 -6.35 -7.61
C PRO A 87 6.19 -7.75 -8.15
N ASN A 88 6.73 -8.79 -7.49
CA ASN A 88 6.41 -10.18 -7.83
C ASN A 88 5.10 -10.64 -7.21
N ILE A 89 4.75 -10.08 -6.05
CA ILE A 89 3.57 -10.44 -5.26
C ILE A 89 2.88 -9.15 -4.85
N VAL A 90 1.56 -9.10 -4.95
CA VAL A 90 0.71 -8.02 -4.42
C VAL A 90 -0.20 -8.62 -3.35
N ILE A 91 -0.12 -8.11 -2.12
CA ILE A 91 -0.96 -8.50 -0.98
C ILE A 91 -1.91 -7.35 -0.67
N CYS A 92 -3.21 -7.58 -0.84
CA CYS A 92 -4.25 -6.61 -0.50
C CYS A 92 -4.64 -6.77 0.97
N ILE A 93 -4.55 -5.70 1.76
CA ILE A 93 -4.91 -5.71 3.20
C ILE A 93 -6.40 -5.43 3.44
N ASP A 94 -7.11 -5.01 2.41
CA ASP A 94 -8.56 -4.86 2.38
C ASP A 94 -9.17 -5.41 1.08
N VAL A 95 -10.49 -5.58 1.08
CA VAL A 95 -11.22 -6.17 -0.03
C VAL A 95 -11.34 -5.26 -1.25
N ILE A 96 -11.31 -3.94 -1.06
CA ILE A 96 -11.48 -3.00 -2.18
C ILE A 96 -10.19 -2.90 -3.01
N SER A 97 -9.04 -3.05 -2.36
CA SER A 97 -7.74 -3.05 -3.04
C SER A 97 -7.57 -4.23 -3.96
N ARG A 98 -8.25 -5.36 -3.69
CA ARG A 98 -8.33 -6.51 -4.61
C ARG A 98 -8.95 -6.15 -5.96
N LEU A 99 -9.85 -5.16 -6.01
CA LEU A 99 -10.43 -4.69 -7.27
C LEU A 99 -9.43 -3.87 -8.10
N TYR A 100 -8.41 -3.30 -7.45
CA TYR A 100 -7.42 -2.45 -8.11
C TYR A 100 -6.18 -3.21 -8.58
N ALA A 101 -5.94 -4.41 -8.02
CA ALA A 101 -4.78 -5.26 -8.29
C ALA A 101 -4.98 -6.23 -9.46
#